data_AF-A0A1Y4SFV6-F1
#
_entry.id   AF-A0A1Y4SFV6-F1
#
_cell.length_a   1.000
_cell.length_b   1.000
_cell.length_c   1.000
_cell.angle_alpha   90.00
_cell.angle_beta   90.00
_cell.angle_gamma   90.00
#
_symmetry.space_group_name_H-M   'P 1'
#
loop_
_entity.id
_entity.type
_entity.pdbx_description
1 polymer ?
#
loop_
_entity_poly.entity_id
_entity_poly.type
_entity_poly.pdbx_seq_one_letter_code
_entity_poly.pdbx_strand_id
1 'polypeptide(L)'
;MFCVIQEVAVRKASKGEPRTIEVHETRLTLNGEEYIFYGYNYSSERFERPVKNSFRISIHQSYREAGKVRKKQTVICTVRYYDIVDLGGWIGDCCSLNDKAVALGISENELVDMVYKKFQPIIDRVMEEYSNTEEYVAREKHRRVIDEYRKQKEAFAEEYGVSRDVYDRCFDVFGKLRNPEYLQKIQTRRKEQAEYERQSRENSRRYWENNSDNYGGYDNEVFGGYTTDDKAILKKFYRTLSKAFHPDSNPDKDTSEEMKVLNSLKSKWGL
;
A
#
# COMPACT_ATOMS: atom_id res chain seq x y z
N MET A 1 16.49 34.03 -24.78
CA MET A 1 15.94 34.29 -23.42
C MET A 1 16.90 33.70 -22.40
N PHE A 2 16.83 34.09 -21.13
CA PHE A 2 17.65 33.46 -20.09
C PHE A 2 16.93 33.42 -18.74
N CYS A 3 17.17 32.36 -17.97
CA CYS A 3 16.68 32.23 -16.61
C CYS A 3 17.47 33.12 -15.65
N VAL A 4 16.74 33.78 -14.74
CA VAL A 4 17.27 34.53 -13.61
C VAL A 4 16.54 34.08 -12.35
N ILE A 5 17.33 33.67 -11.37
CA ILE A 5 16.88 33.26 -10.05
C ILE A 5 17.39 34.31 -9.07
N GLN A 6 16.47 34.90 -8.31
CA GLN A 6 16.78 35.89 -7.29
C GLN A 6 16.41 35.32 -5.93
N GLU A 7 17.33 35.44 -4.98
CA GLU A 7 17.05 35.12 -3.59
C GLU A 7 16.29 36.30 -2.95
N VAL A 8 15.19 35.98 -2.27
CA VAL A 8 14.31 36.94 -1.63
C VAL A 8 14.01 36.48 -0.20
N ALA A 9 14.02 37.41 0.75
CA ALA A 9 13.76 37.10 2.15
C ALA A 9 12.26 36.87 2.42
N VAL A 10 11.94 35.90 3.27
CA VAL A 10 10.59 35.63 3.77
C VAL A 10 10.48 35.95 5.26
N ARG A 11 9.29 36.34 5.71
CA ARG A 11 9.08 36.73 7.12
C ARG A 11 9.05 35.53 8.07
N LYS A 12 8.50 34.41 7.60
CA LYS A 12 8.30 33.18 8.39
C LYS A 12 8.67 31.96 7.56
N ALA A 13 9.42 31.04 8.15
CA ALA A 13 9.66 29.71 7.61
C ALA A 13 8.46 28.80 7.91
N SER A 14 8.34 27.70 7.16
CA SER A 14 7.41 26.61 7.47
C SER A 14 7.82 25.93 8.78
N LYS A 15 6.89 25.17 9.37
CA LYS A 15 7.18 24.34 10.55
C LYS A 15 8.11 23.20 10.14
N GLY A 16 9.13 22.92 10.96
CA GLY A 16 10.04 21.81 10.74
C GLY A 16 9.45 20.44 11.04
N GLU A 17 10.28 19.43 10.80
CA GLU A 17 10.07 18.07 11.26
C GLU A 17 9.70 18.07 12.76
N PRO A 18 8.76 17.22 13.19
CA PRO A 18 8.57 16.92 14.61
C PRO A 18 9.88 16.50 15.28
N ARG A 19 10.02 16.71 16.59
CA ARG A 19 11.21 16.26 17.33
C ARG A 19 11.25 14.74 17.49
N THR A 20 10.08 14.13 17.67
CA THR A 20 9.94 12.73 18.08
C THR A 20 8.65 12.13 17.55
N ILE A 21 8.64 10.80 17.49
CA ILE A 21 7.42 9.98 17.40
C ILE A 21 7.03 9.57 18.82
N GLU A 22 5.75 9.70 19.16
CA GLU A 22 5.19 9.38 20.46
C GLU A 22 4.12 8.30 20.32
N VAL A 23 4.15 7.31 21.20
CA VAL A 23 3.11 6.28 21.24
C VAL A 23 1.82 6.92 21.71
N HIS A 24 0.74 6.69 20.95
CA HIS A 24 -0.58 7.19 21.28
C HIS A 24 -1.54 6.02 21.49
N GLU A 25 -2.17 6.01 22.66
CA GLU A 25 -3.14 4.98 23.03
C GLU A 25 -4.56 5.47 22.71
N THR A 26 -5.25 4.73 21.85
CA THR A 26 -6.66 4.96 21.55
C THR A 26 -7.48 3.86 22.21
N ARG A 27 -8.44 4.25 23.05
CA ARG A 27 -9.43 3.35 23.64
C ARG A 27 -10.79 3.56 23.00
N LEU A 28 -11.44 2.47 22.63
CA LEU A 28 -12.76 2.46 22.02
C LEU A 28 -13.58 1.36 22.66
N THR A 29 -14.84 1.64 22.99
CA THR A 29 -15.79 0.60 23.41
C THR A 29 -16.79 0.35 22.29
N LEU A 30 -16.85 -0.88 21.80
CA LEU A 30 -17.81 -1.33 20.80
C LEU A 30 -18.57 -2.53 21.34
N ASN A 31 -19.90 -2.49 21.32
CA ASN A 31 -20.76 -3.59 21.79
C ASN A 31 -20.44 -4.09 23.21
N GLY A 32 -19.97 -3.19 24.09
CA GLY A 32 -19.58 -3.52 25.48
C GLY A 32 -18.19 -4.13 25.63
N GLU A 33 -17.43 -4.31 24.55
CA GLU A 33 -16.04 -4.76 24.57
C GLU A 33 -15.08 -3.57 24.39
N GLU A 34 -14.01 -3.54 25.19
CA GLU A 34 -12.96 -2.54 25.10
C GLU A 34 -11.87 -2.93 24.09
N TYR A 35 -11.52 -1.97 23.23
CA TYR A 35 -10.50 -2.07 22.21
C TYR A 35 -9.45 -1.01 22.51
N ILE A 36 -8.21 -1.46 22.69
CA ILE A 36 -7.05 -0.61 22.90
C ILE A 36 -6.13 -0.75 21.68
N PHE A 37 -5.72 0.38 21.11
CA PHE A 37 -4.78 0.47 19.99
C PHE A 37 -3.59 1.36 20.38
N TYR A 38 -2.38 0.93 20.06
CA TYR A 38 -1.12 1.60 20.33
C TYR A 38 -0.55 2.19 19.03
N GLY A 39 -1.23 3.21 18.51
CA GLY A 39 -0.77 3.96 17.36
C GLY A 39 0.36 4.92 17.71
N TYR A 40 0.58 5.89 16.84
CA TYR A 40 1.56 6.96 17.10
C TYR A 40 1.06 8.31 16.64
N ASN A 41 1.60 9.34 17.29
CA ASN A 41 1.52 10.71 16.85
C ASN A 41 2.93 11.28 16.74
N TYR A 42 3.06 12.35 15.97
CA TYR A 42 4.24 13.17 16.02
C TYR A 42 4.16 14.16 17.18
N SER A 43 5.29 14.45 17.81
CA SER A 43 5.32 15.45 18.86
C SER A 43 4.92 16.84 18.37
N SER A 44 4.38 17.64 19.29
CA SER A 44 3.99 19.02 19.00
C SER A 44 5.21 19.94 18.83
N GLU A 45 6.31 19.62 19.53
CA GLU A 45 7.61 20.28 19.38
C GLU A 45 8.22 19.96 18.03
N ARG A 46 8.75 20.99 17.37
CA ARG A 46 9.31 20.90 16.01
C ARG A 46 10.65 21.57 15.95
N PHE A 47 11.49 21.12 15.02
CA PHE A 47 12.74 21.79 14.72
C PHE A 47 12.47 23.21 14.21
N GLU A 48 13.27 24.15 14.71
CA GLU A 48 13.28 25.51 14.18
C GLU A 48 13.96 25.54 12.83
N ARG A 49 13.42 26.38 11.95
CA ARG A 49 13.85 26.52 10.57
C ARG A 49 14.41 27.93 10.36
N PRO A 50 15.73 28.15 10.58
CA PRO A 50 16.30 29.48 10.61
C PRO A 50 16.42 30.14 9.23
N VAL A 51 16.49 29.34 8.16
CA VAL A 51 16.68 29.86 6.80
C VAL A 51 15.38 30.50 6.29
N LYS A 52 15.43 31.79 6.02
CA LYS A 52 14.24 32.59 5.65
C LYS A 52 14.36 33.13 4.24
N ASN A 53 14.71 32.26 3.30
CA ASN A 53 14.93 32.63 1.91
C ASN A 53 13.96 31.88 0.98
N SER A 54 13.64 32.51 -0.13
CA SER A 54 12.96 31.89 -1.27
C SER A 54 13.59 32.32 -2.58
N PHE A 55 13.38 31.53 -3.61
CA PHE A 55 14.00 31.67 -4.92
C PHE A 55 12.93 32.10 -5.91
N ARG A 56 12.96 33.37 -6.30
CA ARG A 56 12.09 33.92 -7.35
C ARG A 56 12.69 33.61 -8.71
N ILE A 57 12.02 32.74 -9.46
CA ILE A 57 12.46 32.28 -10.78
C ILE A 57 11.74 33.10 -11.86
N SER A 58 12.51 33.66 -12.79
CA SER A 58 11.97 34.43 -13.90
C SER A 58 12.77 34.24 -15.18
N ILE A 59 12.08 34.36 -16.32
CA ILE A 59 12.69 34.35 -17.64
C ILE A 59 12.78 35.79 -18.16
N HIS A 60 13.99 36.19 -18.56
CA HIS A 60 14.27 37.49 -19.15
C HIS A 60 14.45 37.37 -20.66
N GLN A 61 13.79 38.26 -21.39
CA GLN A 61 13.93 38.42 -22.83
C GLN A 61 14.30 39.87 -23.16
N SER A 62 15.48 40.05 -23.73
CA SER A 62 15.88 41.34 -24.29
C SER A 62 15.42 41.41 -25.75
N TYR A 63 14.87 42.54 -26.16
CA TYR A 63 14.44 42.81 -27.53
C TYR A 63 14.72 44.27 -27.89
N ARG A 64 14.69 44.60 -29.18
CA ARG A 64 14.82 45.99 -29.65
C ARG A 64 13.48 46.50 -30.13
N GLU A 65 13.16 47.72 -29.74
CA GLU A 65 11.95 48.42 -30.15
C GLU A 65 12.34 49.88 -30.44
N ALA A 66 12.10 50.33 -31.68
CA ALA A 66 12.52 51.64 -32.16
C ALA A 66 14.02 51.96 -31.86
N GLY A 67 14.89 50.98 -32.09
CA GLY A 67 16.35 51.10 -31.89
C GLY A 67 16.81 51.04 -30.43
N LYS A 68 15.91 51.11 -29.43
CA LYS A 68 16.24 51.01 -28.01
C LYS A 68 16.12 49.57 -27.51
N VAL A 69 17.05 49.16 -26.65
CA VAL A 69 16.98 47.85 -25.99
C VAL A 69 15.92 47.89 -24.89
N ARG A 70 14.95 46.98 -24.95
CA ARG A 70 13.89 46.76 -23.96
C ARG A 70 14.03 45.35 -23.37
N LYS A 71 13.42 45.15 -22.21
CA LYS A 71 13.46 43.88 -21.47
C LYS A 71 12.05 43.50 -21.03
N LYS A 72 11.62 42.30 -21.43
CA LYS A 72 10.43 41.63 -20.88
C LYS A 72 10.88 40.64 -19.82
N GLN A 73 10.24 40.68 -18.65
CA GLN A 73 10.46 39.74 -17.56
C GLN A 73 9.16 39.00 -17.26
N THR A 74 9.22 37.67 -17.35
CA THR A 74 8.10 36.79 -17.00
C THR A 74 8.48 36.03 -15.73
N VAL A 75 7.73 36.23 -14.65
CA VAL A 75 7.89 35.44 -13.43
C VAL A 75 7.28 34.06 -13.64
N ILE A 76 8.05 33.02 -13.36
CA ILE A 76 7.60 31.63 -13.45
C ILE A 76 6.92 31.25 -12.14
N CYS A 77 7.69 31.20 -11.06
CA CYS A 77 7.21 30.91 -9.71
C CYS A 77 8.19 31.46 -8.66
N THR A 78 7.86 31.26 -7.39
CA THR A 78 8.76 31.50 -6.25
C THR A 78 8.72 30.27 -5.36
N VAL A 79 9.87 29.67 -5.10
CA VAL A 79 10.00 28.43 -4.33
C VAL A 79 10.71 28.74 -3.02
N ARG A 80 10.14 28.41 -1.86
CA ARG A 80 10.83 28.63 -0.57
C ARG A 80 11.92 27.61 -0.38
N TYR A 81 12.95 27.97 0.38
CA TYR A 81 14.03 27.05 0.76
C TYR A 81 13.49 25.71 1.26
N TYR A 82 12.56 25.75 2.22
CA TYR A 82 12.01 24.53 2.80
C TYR A 82 10.94 23.85 1.94
N ASP A 83 10.41 24.50 0.90
CA ASP A 83 9.56 23.79 -0.07
C ASP A 83 10.42 22.82 -0.92
N ILE A 84 11.68 23.17 -1.18
CA ILE A 84 12.63 22.24 -1.82
C ILE A 84 12.87 21.04 -0.92
N VAL A 85 13.10 21.28 0.37
CA VAL A 85 13.35 20.22 1.37
C VAL A 85 12.16 19.28 1.54
N ASP A 86 10.94 19.80 1.52
CA ASP A 86 9.73 19.02 1.81
C ASP A 86 9.11 18.40 0.55
N LEU A 87 9.26 19.03 -0.62
CA LEU A 87 8.58 18.65 -1.88
C LEU A 87 9.53 18.34 -3.05
N GLY A 88 10.86 18.45 -2.88
CA GLY A 88 11.82 18.04 -3.91
C GLY A 88 12.08 19.06 -5.03
N GLY A 89 11.59 20.29 -4.90
CA GLY A 89 11.95 21.40 -5.80
C GLY A 89 11.30 21.38 -7.19
N TRP A 90 10.26 20.58 -7.42
CA TRP A 90 9.53 20.57 -8.69
C TRP A 90 8.73 21.87 -8.91
N ILE A 91 9.10 22.65 -9.93
CA ILE A 91 8.45 23.94 -10.22
C ILE A 91 7.02 23.82 -10.75
N GLY A 92 6.61 22.65 -11.25
CA GLY A 92 5.25 22.40 -11.74
C GLY A 92 4.21 22.36 -10.61
N ASP A 93 4.62 22.05 -9.38
CA ASP A 93 3.74 22.14 -8.22
C ASP A 93 3.43 23.61 -7.84
N CYS A 94 4.23 24.54 -8.34
CA CYS A 94 4.14 25.96 -8.01
C CYS A 94 3.46 26.79 -9.10
N CYS A 95 3.31 26.26 -10.32
CA CYS A 95 2.73 27.00 -11.44
C CYS A 95 2.27 26.09 -12.59
N SER A 96 1.35 26.60 -13.41
CA SER A 96 1.02 26.00 -14.71
C SER A 96 2.16 26.25 -15.71
N LEU A 97 3.00 25.24 -15.93
CA LEU A 97 4.17 25.36 -16.80
C LEU A 97 3.79 25.64 -18.25
N ASN A 98 2.75 24.97 -18.75
CA ASN A 98 2.22 25.18 -20.09
C ASN A 98 1.79 26.63 -20.33
N ASP A 99 1.04 27.25 -19.41
CA ASP A 99 0.59 28.65 -19.57
C ASP A 99 1.78 29.62 -19.60
N LYS A 100 2.82 29.34 -18.80
CA LYS A 100 4.04 30.14 -18.79
C LYS A 100 4.84 29.98 -20.08
N ALA A 101 4.93 28.76 -20.60
CA ALA A 101 5.61 28.46 -21.86
C ALA A 101 4.92 29.13 -23.05
N VAL A 102 3.58 29.02 -23.13
CA VAL A 102 2.75 29.73 -24.12
C VAL A 102 2.97 31.24 -24.06
N ALA A 103 2.95 31.85 -22.87
CA ALA A 103 3.17 33.29 -22.69
C ALA A 103 4.58 33.76 -23.10
N LEU A 104 5.55 32.84 -23.11
CA LEU A 104 6.92 33.06 -23.56
C LEU A 104 7.13 32.72 -25.04
N GLY A 105 6.18 32.02 -25.68
CA GLY A 105 6.29 31.57 -27.07
C GLY A 105 7.34 30.47 -27.24
N ILE A 106 7.50 29.58 -26.25
CA ILE A 106 8.42 28.43 -26.25
C ILE A 106 7.67 27.17 -25.83
N SER A 107 8.29 26.01 -26.00
CA SER A 107 7.74 24.74 -25.47
C SER A 107 7.92 24.62 -23.96
N GLU A 108 7.11 23.77 -23.33
CA GLU A 108 7.22 23.46 -21.89
C GLU A 108 8.59 22.85 -21.56
N ASN A 109 9.08 21.92 -22.39
CA ASN A 109 10.39 21.30 -22.19
C ASN A 109 11.52 22.33 -22.24
N GLU A 110 11.50 23.26 -23.21
CA GLU A 110 12.50 24.34 -23.28
C GLU A 110 12.44 25.25 -22.05
N LEU A 111 11.25 25.54 -21.52
CA LEU A 111 11.10 26.30 -20.28
C LEU A 111 11.72 25.56 -19.09
N VAL A 112 11.40 24.27 -18.93
CA VAL A 112 11.91 23.40 -17.87
C VAL A 112 13.43 23.33 -17.95
N ASP A 113 14.01 23.02 -19.11
CA ASP A 113 15.45 22.94 -19.31
C ASP A 113 16.17 24.24 -18.96
N MET A 114 15.63 25.39 -19.41
CA MET A 114 16.20 26.70 -19.08
C MET A 114 16.18 26.99 -17.58
N VAL A 115 15.12 26.58 -16.88
CA VAL A 115 15.00 26.80 -15.43
C VAL A 115 15.96 25.88 -14.68
N TYR A 116 15.91 24.57 -14.91
CA TYR A 116 16.70 23.60 -14.14
C TYR A 116 18.19 23.66 -14.41
N LYS A 117 18.62 24.16 -15.59
CA LYS A 117 20.03 24.49 -15.83
C LYS A 117 20.62 25.45 -14.78
N LYS A 118 19.78 26.29 -14.15
CA LYS A 118 20.19 27.18 -13.04
C LYS A 118 19.63 26.79 -11.69
N PHE A 119 18.47 26.15 -11.65
CA PHE A 119 17.79 25.83 -10.41
C PHE A 119 18.29 24.52 -9.79
N GLN A 120 18.72 23.53 -10.59
CA GLN A 120 19.23 22.27 -10.07
C GLN A 120 20.42 22.46 -9.12
N PRO A 121 21.45 23.28 -9.42
CA PRO A 121 22.53 23.53 -8.47
C PRO A 121 22.08 24.17 -7.14
N ILE A 122 20.97 24.93 -7.17
CA ILE A 122 20.37 25.50 -5.95
C ILE A 122 19.67 24.40 -5.15
N ILE A 123 18.91 23.52 -5.82
CA ILE A 123 18.27 22.36 -5.19
C ILE A 123 19.33 21.49 -4.51
N ASP A 124 20.40 21.14 -5.23
CA ASP A 124 21.48 20.29 -4.73
C ASP A 124 22.12 20.91 -3.48
N ARG A 125 22.45 22.20 -3.55
CA ARG A 125 22.99 22.96 -2.40
C ARG A 125 22.04 22.96 -1.21
N VAL A 126 20.76 23.24 -1.43
CA VAL A 126 19.74 23.27 -0.35
C VAL A 126 19.62 21.90 0.31
N MET A 127 19.61 20.82 -0.48
CA MET A 127 19.53 19.46 0.03
C MET A 127 20.80 19.05 0.77
N GLU A 128 21.98 19.46 0.28
CA GLU A 128 23.26 19.25 0.97
C GLU A 128 23.29 19.97 2.32
N GLU A 129 22.97 21.27 2.35
CA GLU A 129 22.85 22.05 3.59
C GLU A 129 21.86 21.40 4.56
N TYR A 130 20.67 21.01 4.08
CA TYR A 130 19.65 20.37 4.91
C TYR A 130 20.12 19.03 5.47
N SER A 131 20.83 18.21 4.69
CA SER A 131 21.31 16.89 5.11
C SER A 131 22.29 16.93 6.28
N ASN A 132 22.92 18.09 6.49
CA ASN A 132 23.82 18.35 7.62
C ASN A 132 23.09 18.85 8.88
N THR A 133 21.76 18.90 8.89
CA THR A 133 20.97 19.41 10.03
C THR A 133 20.51 18.29 10.97
N GLU A 134 20.26 18.64 12.23
CA GLU A 134 19.61 17.73 13.18
C GLU A 134 18.17 17.36 12.74
N GLU A 135 17.48 18.28 12.05
CA GLU A 135 16.14 18.06 11.50
C GLU A 135 16.15 16.89 10.50
N TYR A 136 17.13 16.85 9.61
CA TYR A 136 17.32 15.75 8.67
C TYR A 136 17.58 14.42 9.38
N VAL A 137 18.46 14.42 10.38
CA VAL A 137 18.75 13.21 11.17
C VAL A 137 17.48 12.69 11.86
N ALA A 138 16.65 13.58 12.42
CA ALA A 138 15.37 13.19 13.03
C ALA A 138 14.40 12.63 11.99
N ARG A 139 14.25 13.28 10.83
CA ARG A 139 13.40 12.80 9.73
C ARG A 139 13.80 11.40 9.26
N GLU A 140 15.10 11.14 9.10
CA GLU A 140 15.58 9.81 8.70
C GLU A 140 15.33 8.76 9.78
N LYS A 141 15.48 9.11 11.06
CA LYS A 141 15.11 8.22 12.17
C LYS A 141 13.61 7.91 12.16
N HIS A 142 12.76 8.93 11.97
CA HIS A 142 11.31 8.76 11.87
C HIS A 142 10.92 7.84 10.72
N ARG A 143 11.51 8.05 9.53
CA ARG A 143 11.27 7.20 8.37
C ARG A 143 11.62 5.75 8.67
N ARG A 144 12.79 5.49 9.24
CA ARG A 144 13.22 4.13 9.61
C ARG A 144 12.25 3.45 10.59
N VAL A 145 11.81 4.17 11.62
CA VAL A 145 10.83 3.65 12.60
C VAL A 145 9.51 3.31 11.92
N ILE A 146 8.99 4.20 11.07
CA ILE A 146 7.70 4.00 10.39
C ILE A 146 7.78 2.87 9.36
N ASP A 147 8.88 2.77 8.62
CA ASP A 147 9.08 1.70 7.64
C ASP A 147 9.20 0.34 8.31
N GLU A 148 9.94 0.26 9.42
CA GLU A 148 10.04 -0.97 10.22
C GLU A 148 8.69 -1.36 10.83
N TYR A 149 7.97 -0.39 11.41
CA TYR A 149 6.62 -0.59 11.92
C TYR A 149 5.68 -1.16 10.84
N ARG A 150 5.67 -0.59 9.62
CA ARG A 150 4.86 -1.11 8.51
C ARG A 150 5.22 -2.55 8.15
N LYS A 151 6.51 -2.88 8.06
CA LYS A 151 6.97 -4.26 7.79
C LYS A 151 6.53 -5.23 8.88
N GLN A 152 6.62 -4.83 10.15
CA GLN A 152 6.19 -5.67 11.27
C GLN A 152 4.68 -5.90 11.26
N LYS A 153 3.88 -4.89 10.92
CA LYS A 153 2.42 -5.06 10.74
C LYS A 153 2.10 -6.06 9.63
N GLU A 154 2.81 -6.00 8.51
CA GLU A 154 2.63 -6.92 7.38
C GLU A 154 3.03 -8.35 7.76
N ALA A 155 4.21 -8.54 8.36
CA ALA A 155 4.68 -9.85 8.81
C ALA A 155 3.73 -10.48 9.86
N PHE A 156 3.24 -9.67 10.81
CA PHE A 156 2.30 -10.14 11.82
C PHE A 156 0.95 -10.53 11.22
N ALA A 157 0.44 -9.75 10.26
CA ALA A 157 -0.79 -10.07 9.53
C ALA A 157 -0.68 -11.42 8.81
N GLU A 158 0.45 -11.66 8.14
CA GLU A 158 0.73 -12.91 7.43
C GLU A 158 0.87 -14.11 8.38
N GLU A 159 1.67 -13.98 9.44
CA GLU A 159 1.93 -15.05 10.42
C GLU A 159 0.62 -15.57 11.06
N TYR A 160 -0.23 -14.64 11.48
CA TYR A 160 -1.45 -14.97 12.23
C TYR A 160 -2.72 -15.02 11.37
N GLY A 161 -2.63 -14.69 10.07
CA GLY A 161 -3.79 -14.63 9.18
C GLY A 161 -4.83 -13.59 9.63
N VAL A 162 -4.37 -12.40 10.02
CA VAL A 162 -5.20 -11.31 10.57
C VAL A 162 -5.02 -10.02 9.78
N SER A 163 -5.90 -9.03 9.99
CA SER A 163 -5.66 -7.68 9.46
C SER A 163 -4.41 -7.07 10.08
N ARG A 164 -3.65 -6.29 9.29
CA ARG A 164 -2.48 -5.52 9.76
C ARG A 164 -2.77 -4.62 10.96
N ASP A 165 -4.00 -4.14 11.09
CA ASP A 165 -4.38 -3.22 12.18
C ASP A 165 -4.51 -3.94 13.53
N VAL A 166 -4.58 -5.27 13.52
CA VAL A 166 -4.55 -6.10 14.74
C VAL A 166 -3.19 -6.02 15.43
N TYR A 167 -2.11 -5.77 14.69
CA TYR A 167 -0.79 -5.54 15.26
C TYR A 167 -0.82 -4.43 16.31
N ASP A 168 -1.53 -3.33 16.04
CA ASP A 168 -1.61 -2.16 16.93
C ASP A 168 -2.37 -2.45 18.22
N ARG A 169 -3.09 -3.58 18.31
CA ARG A 169 -3.70 -4.02 19.57
C ARG A 169 -2.71 -4.71 20.50
N CYS A 170 -1.56 -5.16 19.97
CA CYS A 170 -0.54 -5.89 20.70
C CYS A 170 0.70 -5.04 20.93
N PHE A 171 1.22 -4.40 19.87
CA PHE A 171 2.51 -3.71 19.85
C PHE A 171 2.34 -2.23 19.53
N ASP A 172 3.30 -1.42 19.94
CA ASP A 172 3.39 -0.01 19.54
C ASP A 172 4.26 0.20 18.28
N VAL A 173 4.34 1.45 17.82
CA VAL A 173 5.14 1.87 16.66
C VAL A 173 6.65 1.53 16.75
N PHE A 174 7.16 1.26 17.95
CA PHE A 174 8.57 0.86 18.15
C PHE A 174 8.73 -0.66 18.28
N GLY A 175 7.65 -1.44 18.06
CA GLY A 175 7.64 -2.89 18.19
C GLY A 175 7.62 -3.40 19.63
N LYS A 176 7.32 -2.53 20.61
CA LYS A 176 7.24 -2.95 22.00
C LYS A 176 5.86 -3.58 22.28
N LEU A 177 5.86 -4.78 22.84
CA LEU A 177 4.63 -5.45 23.29
C LEU A 177 3.99 -4.66 24.43
N ARG A 178 2.74 -4.25 24.22
CA ARG A 178 1.92 -3.49 25.15
C ARG A 178 0.75 -4.30 25.71
N ASN A 179 0.22 -5.23 24.94
CA ASN A 179 -0.90 -6.09 25.36
C ASN A 179 -0.55 -7.57 25.14
N PRO A 180 0.15 -8.20 26.10
CA PRO A 180 0.51 -9.61 26.01
C PRO A 180 -0.71 -10.54 26.00
N GLU A 181 -1.78 -10.18 26.72
CA GLU A 181 -3.00 -11.00 26.80
C GLU A 181 -3.70 -11.09 25.44
N TYR A 182 -3.81 -9.97 24.72
CA TYR A 182 -4.42 -9.96 23.39
C TYR A 182 -3.57 -10.73 22.36
N LEU A 183 -2.25 -10.62 22.45
CA LEU A 183 -1.34 -11.44 21.64
C LEU A 183 -1.56 -12.94 21.90
N GLN A 184 -1.68 -13.34 23.17
CA GLN A 184 -1.95 -14.72 23.54
C GLN A 184 -3.28 -15.22 22.97
N LYS A 185 -4.34 -14.39 22.97
CA LYS A 185 -5.63 -14.73 22.33
C LYS A 185 -5.47 -15.01 20.84
N ILE A 186 -4.72 -14.18 20.12
CA ILE A 186 -4.44 -14.39 18.69
C ILE A 186 -3.68 -15.69 18.45
N GLN A 187 -2.64 -15.94 19.25
CA GLN A 187 -1.82 -17.15 19.16
C GLN A 187 -2.64 -18.42 19.43
N THR A 188 -3.50 -18.41 20.45
CA THR A 188 -4.39 -19.53 20.76
C THR A 188 -5.37 -19.79 19.62
N ARG A 189 -6.05 -18.74 19.12
CA ARG A 189 -6.98 -18.87 17.98
C ARG A 189 -6.30 -19.46 16.74
N ARG A 190 -5.07 -19.04 16.46
CA ARG A 190 -4.30 -19.56 15.32
C ARG A 190 -3.95 -21.04 15.47
N LYS A 191 -3.59 -21.47 16.69
CA LYS A 191 -3.34 -22.89 17.00
C LYS A 191 -4.61 -23.73 16.85
N GLU A 192 -5.73 -23.26 17.40
CA GLU A 192 -7.03 -23.94 17.29
C GLU A 192 -7.46 -24.09 15.83
N GLN A 193 -7.31 -23.03 15.02
CA GLN A 193 -7.58 -23.10 13.58
C GLN A 193 -6.70 -24.12 12.86
N ALA A 194 -5.39 -24.12 13.14
CA ALA A 194 -4.47 -25.07 12.53
C ALA A 194 -4.77 -26.53 12.92
N GLU A 195 -5.19 -26.77 14.18
CA GLU A 195 -5.60 -28.07 14.65
C GLU A 195 -6.92 -28.52 14.01
N TYR A 196 -7.92 -27.64 13.95
CA TYR A 196 -9.18 -27.90 13.27
C TYR A 196 -8.96 -28.24 11.78
N GLU A 197 -8.14 -27.47 11.08
CA GLU A 197 -7.79 -27.75 9.68
C GLU A 197 -7.11 -29.11 9.51
N ARG A 198 -6.23 -29.49 10.45
CA ARG A 198 -5.56 -30.81 10.43
C ARG A 198 -6.58 -31.92 10.65
N GLN A 199 -7.41 -31.83 11.68
CA GLN A 199 -8.45 -32.82 11.98
C GLN A 199 -9.45 -32.94 10.83
N SER A 200 -9.86 -31.82 10.23
CA SER A 200 -10.73 -31.80 9.06
C SER A 200 -10.09 -32.50 7.85
N ARG A 201 -8.80 -32.27 7.59
CA ARG A 201 -8.06 -32.95 6.51
C ARG A 201 -7.93 -34.44 6.77
N GLU A 202 -7.65 -34.85 8.01
CA GLU A 202 -7.58 -36.26 8.41
C GLU A 202 -8.94 -36.96 8.30
N ASN A 203 -10.00 -36.33 8.81
CA ASN A 203 -11.36 -36.85 8.69
C ASN A 203 -11.80 -36.95 7.23
N SER A 204 -11.50 -35.96 6.41
CA SER A 204 -11.78 -36.02 4.97
C SER A 204 -11.01 -37.18 4.32
N ARG A 205 -9.71 -37.34 4.61
CA ARG A 205 -8.92 -38.48 4.12
C ARG A 205 -9.50 -39.82 4.54
N ARG A 206 -9.82 -40.00 5.83
CA ARG A 206 -10.45 -41.23 6.36
C ARG A 206 -11.80 -41.51 5.73
N TYR A 207 -12.62 -40.47 5.52
CA TYR A 207 -13.88 -40.61 4.81
C TYR A 207 -13.66 -41.07 3.35
N TRP A 208 -12.70 -40.47 2.63
CA TRP A 208 -12.34 -40.87 1.27
C TRP A 208 -11.77 -42.29 1.20
N GLU A 209 -10.90 -42.67 2.14
CA GLU A 209 -10.33 -44.03 2.25
C GLU A 209 -11.43 -45.07 2.50
N ASN A 210 -12.28 -44.86 3.52
CA ASN A 210 -13.39 -45.76 3.83
C ASN A 210 -14.43 -45.87 2.70
N ASN A 211 -14.71 -44.78 1.97
CA ASN A 211 -15.62 -44.82 0.82
C ASN A 211 -14.96 -45.41 -0.44
N SER A 212 -13.63 -45.38 -0.55
CA SER A 212 -12.90 -46.06 -1.62
C SER A 212 -12.80 -47.57 -1.39
N ASP A 213 -12.72 -48.01 -0.13
CA ASP A 213 -12.71 -49.44 0.23
C ASP A 213 -14.08 -50.09 0.08
N ASN A 214 -15.16 -49.30 0.12
CA ASN A 214 -16.53 -49.77 -0.13
C ASN A 214 -16.93 -49.80 -1.62
N TYR A 215 -15.99 -49.49 -2.53
CA TYR A 215 -16.16 -49.65 -3.98
C TYR A 215 -15.64 -51.03 -4.47
N GLY A 216 -15.52 -51.99 -3.55
CA GLY A 216 -15.28 -53.41 -3.83
C GLY A 216 -16.59 -54.21 -3.81
N GLY A 217 -17.32 -54.19 -4.92
CA GLY A 217 -18.39 -55.15 -5.20
C GLY A 217 -19.80 -54.59 -5.05
N TYR A 218 -20.44 -54.33 -6.19
CA TYR A 218 -21.79 -54.82 -6.46
C TYR A 218 -21.96 -54.82 -7.99
N ASP A 219 -21.89 -56.03 -8.56
CA ASP A 219 -22.47 -56.31 -9.88
C ASP A 219 -23.93 -55.86 -9.85
N ASN A 220 -24.30 -54.92 -10.70
CA ASN A 220 -25.67 -54.78 -11.14
C ASN A 220 -25.72 -54.40 -12.60
N GLU A 221 -26.53 -55.19 -13.29
CA GLU A 221 -26.59 -55.36 -14.72
C GLU A 221 -27.42 -54.24 -15.38
N VAL A 222 -26.93 -53.79 -16.55
CA VAL A 222 -27.60 -53.18 -17.71
C VAL A 222 -28.14 -51.73 -17.70
N PHE A 223 -27.55 -50.93 -18.61
CA PHE A 223 -28.16 -50.20 -19.76
C PHE A 223 -27.55 -48.81 -19.97
N GLY A 224 -26.56 -48.73 -20.87
CA GLY A 224 -26.00 -47.47 -21.38
C GLY A 224 -24.66 -47.75 -22.06
N GLY A 225 -24.60 -47.60 -23.38
CA GLY A 225 -23.52 -48.05 -24.28
C GLY A 225 -22.18 -47.30 -24.15
N TYR A 226 -21.69 -47.10 -22.94
CA TYR A 226 -20.36 -46.56 -22.67
C TYR A 226 -19.36 -47.70 -22.51
N THR A 227 -18.24 -47.62 -23.23
CA THR A 227 -17.15 -48.58 -23.08
C THR A 227 -16.51 -48.44 -21.69
N THR A 228 -15.72 -49.44 -21.29
CA THR A 228 -15.00 -49.44 -20.00
C THR A 228 -14.10 -48.21 -19.83
N ASP A 229 -13.50 -47.74 -20.93
CA ASP A 229 -12.64 -46.56 -20.97
C ASP A 229 -13.45 -45.26 -20.83
N ASP A 230 -14.63 -45.19 -21.46
CA ASP A 230 -15.55 -44.06 -21.30
C ASP A 230 -16.02 -43.93 -19.86
N LYS A 231 -16.32 -45.04 -19.18
CA LYS A 231 -16.72 -45.02 -17.77
C LYS A 231 -15.61 -44.50 -16.85
N ALA A 232 -14.35 -44.78 -17.14
CA ALA A 232 -13.23 -44.23 -16.38
C ALA A 232 -13.15 -42.70 -16.52
N ILE A 233 -13.36 -42.20 -17.73
CA ILE A 233 -13.38 -40.76 -18.04
C ILE A 233 -14.59 -40.09 -17.40
N LEU A 234 -15.79 -40.67 -17.52
CA LEU A 234 -17.02 -40.16 -16.91
C LEU A 234 -16.92 -40.15 -15.36
N LYS A 235 -16.28 -41.16 -14.76
CA LYS A 235 -15.97 -41.16 -13.31
C LYS A 235 -15.04 -40.02 -12.93
N LYS A 236 -14.04 -39.71 -13.77
CA LYS A 236 -13.14 -38.57 -13.54
C LYS A 236 -13.91 -37.25 -13.63
N PHE A 237 -14.78 -37.08 -14.62
CA PHE A 237 -15.62 -35.89 -14.76
C PHE A 237 -16.56 -35.72 -13.58
N TYR A 238 -17.25 -36.78 -13.16
CA TYR A 238 -18.11 -36.76 -12.00
C TYR A 238 -17.35 -36.35 -10.73
N ARG A 239 -16.15 -36.92 -10.49
CA ARG A 239 -15.31 -36.58 -9.33
C ARG A 239 -14.88 -35.12 -9.33
N THR A 240 -14.45 -34.60 -10.47
CA THR A 240 -14.01 -33.20 -10.59
C THR A 240 -15.18 -32.24 -10.38
N LEU A 241 -16.33 -32.50 -11.00
CA LEU A 241 -17.52 -31.64 -10.89
C LEU A 241 -18.13 -31.73 -9.48
N SER A 242 -18.21 -32.91 -8.88
CA SER A 242 -18.77 -33.08 -7.54
C SER A 242 -17.93 -32.37 -6.48
N LYS A 243 -16.60 -32.30 -6.65
CA LYS A 243 -15.73 -31.52 -5.76
C LYS A 243 -15.91 -30.01 -5.96
N ALA A 244 -16.05 -29.57 -7.21
CA ALA A 244 -16.19 -28.16 -7.56
C ALA A 244 -17.53 -27.57 -7.10
N PHE A 245 -18.62 -28.33 -7.16
CA PHE A 245 -19.97 -27.89 -6.80
C PHE A 245 -20.43 -28.38 -5.42
N HIS A 246 -19.57 -29.00 -4.62
CA HIS A 246 -19.92 -29.39 -3.26
C HIS A 246 -20.25 -28.15 -2.40
N PRO A 247 -21.29 -28.19 -1.54
CA PRO A 247 -21.62 -27.08 -0.65
C PRO A 247 -20.43 -26.64 0.23
N ASP A 248 -19.64 -27.58 0.74
CA ASP A 248 -18.43 -27.27 1.52
C ASP A 248 -17.36 -26.49 0.74
N SER A 249 -17.35 -26.60 -0.59
CA SER A 249 -16.44 -25.82 -1.47
C SER A 249 -17.04 -24.47 -1.87
N ASN A 250 -18.34 -24.24 -1.64
CA ASN A 250 -19.08 -23.04 -2.06
C ASN A 250 -19.94 -22.51 -0.89
N PRO A 251 -19.34 -22.06 0.22
CA PRO A 251 -20.10 -21.69 1.42
C PRO A 251 -21.03 -20.48 1.23
N ASP A 252 -20.73 -19.62 0.25
CA ASP A 252 -21.49 -18.39 -0.03
C ASP A 252 -22.47 -18.54 -1.21
N LYS A 253 -22.62 -19.75 -1.76
CA LYS A 253 -23.47 -20.00 -2.93
C LYS A 253 -24.19 -21.35 -2.82
N ASP A 254 -25.52 -21.32 -2.92
CA ASP A 254 -26.31 -22.54 -2.98
C ASP A 254 -26.09 -23.26 -4.32
N THR A 255 -25.47 -24.44 -4.27
CA THR A 255 -25.18 -25.32 -5.41
C THR A 255 -26.03 -26.60 -5.40
N SER A 256 -27.12 -26.61 -4.63
CA SER A 256 -27.95 -27.79 -4.42
C SER A 256 -28.62 -28.29 -5.70
N GLU A 257 -29.00 -27.40 -6.61
CA GLU A 257 -29.63 -27.77 -7.89
C GLU A 257 -28.61 -28.38 -8.87
N GLU A 258 -27.40 -27.83 -8.95
CA GLU A 258 -26.31 -28.39 -9.74
C GLU A 258 -25.91 -29.79 -9.23
N MET A 259 -25.90 -29.99 -7.91
CA MET A 259 -25.66 -31.30 -7.29
C MET A 259 -26.79 -32.29 -7.59
N LYS A 260 -28.06 -31.87 -7.60
CA LYS A 260 -29.19 -32.73 -8.01
C LYS A 260 -29.06 -33.17 -9.47
N VAL A 261 -28.72 -32.25 -10.37
CA VAL A 261 -28.49 -32.56 -11.80
C VAL A 261 -27.32 -33.53 -11.95
N LEU A 262 -26.21 -33.31 -11.24
CA LEU A 262 -25.03 -34.16 -11.30
C LEU A 262 -25.31 -35.59 -10.77
N ASN A 263 -26.10 -35.71 -9.71
CA ASN A 263 -26.54 -37.02 -9.18
C ASN A 263 -27.48 -37.76 -10.16
N SER A 264 -28.37 -37.04 -10.84
CA SER A 264 -29.18 -37.62 -11.92
C SER A 264 -28.31 -38.11 -13.08
N LEU A 265 -27.27 -37.35 -13.46
CA LEU A 265 -26.32 -37.76 -14.51
C LEU A 265 -25.52 -38.99 -14.12
N LYS A 266 -25.10 -39.11 -12.85
CA LYS A 266 -24.43 -40.31 -12.31
C LYS A 266 -25.25 -41.58 -12.55
N SER A 267 -26.53 -41.51 -12.19
CA SER A 267 -27.47 -42.63 -12.38
C SER A 267 -27.63 -42.98 -13.86
N LYS A 268 -27.75 -41.98 -14.74
CA LYS A 268 -27.85 -42.18 -16.20
C LYS A 268 -26.57 -42.72 -16.85
N TRP A 269 -25.40 -42.39 -16.30
CA TRP A 269 -24.11 -42.89 -16.77
C TRP A 269 -23.75 -44.28 -16.22
N GLY A 270 -24.53 -44.81 -15.27
CA GLY A 270 -24.27 -46.09 -14.63
C GLY A 270 -22.96 -46.09 -13.84
N LEU A 271 -22.71 -45.01 -13.08
CA LEU A 271 -21.50 -44.79 -12.28
C LEU A 271 -21.72 -44.94 -10.77
#